data_AF-A0A6N9VGM5-F1
#
_entry.id   AF-A0A6N9VGM5-F1
#
_cell.length_a   1.000
_cell.length_b   1.000
_cell.length_c   1.000
_cell.angle_alpha   90.00
_cell.angle_beta   90.00
_cell.angle_gamma   90.00
#
_symmetry.space_group_name_H-M   'P 1'
#
loop_
_entity.id
_entity.type
_entity.pdbx_description
1 polymer ?
#
loop_
_entity_poly.entity_id
_entity_poly.type
_entity_poly.pdbx_seq_one_letter_code
_entity_poly.pdbx_strand_id
1 'polypeptide(L)'
;RKGGHLLTTADGRLYGIDHGVTFHTDDKLRTLLWGWAGEPLPDEALTALGRLAVALGEDEPLTTRLAALVTPAELAALRDRVAALL
;
A
#
# COMPACT_ATOMS: atom_id res chain seq x y z
N ARG A 1 -1.18 11.13 5.51
CA ARG A 1 -1.91 11.93 4.51
C ARG A 1 -3.02 12.73 5.19
N LYS A 2 -3.00 14.06 5.12
CA LYS A 2 -4.11 14.88 5.66
C LYS A 2 -5.40 14.54 4.89
N GLY A 3 -6.57 14.72 5.51
CA GLY A 3 -7.87 14.35 4.89
C GLY A 3 -8.12 14.93 3.49
N GLY A 4 -7.47 16.04 3.12
CA GLY A 4 -7.58 16.65 1.79
C GLY A 4 -6.99 15.86 0.62
N HIS A 5 -6.46 14.65 0.83
CA HIS A 5 -5.95 13.79 -0.25
C HIS A 5 -6.97 12.74 -0.71
N LEU A 6 -8.24 12.90 -0.32
CA LEU A 6 -9.35 12.08 -0.73
C LEU A 6 -10.35 12.93 -1.51
N LEU A 7 -10.67 12.52 -2.74
CA LEU A 7 -11.70 13.14 -3.56
C LEU A 7 -12.89 12.21 -3.66
N THR A 8 -14.07 12.67 -3.25
CA THR A 8 -15.33 11.94 -3.39
C THR A 8 -16.07 12.39 -4.63
N THR A 9 -16.58 11.45 -5.42
CA THR A 9 -17.46 11.76 -6.57
C THR A 9 -18.93 11.71 -6.19
N ALA A 10 -19.77 12.26 -7.07
CA ALA A 10 -21.23 12.24 -6.91
C ALA A 10 -21.83 10.82 -6.89
N ASP A 11 -21.17 9.84 -7.55
CA ASP A 11 -21.53 8.42 -7.51
C ASP A 11 -20.92 7.66 -6.32
N GLY A 12 -20.31 8.36 -5.36
CA GLY A 12 -19.81 7.78 -4.10
C GLY A 12 -18.44 7.11 -4.18
N ARG A 13 -17.72 7.22 -5.31
CA ARG A 13 -16.34 6.71 -5.41
C ARG A 13 -15.37 7.62 -4.68
N LEU A 14 -14.30 7.02 -4.17
CA LEU A 14 -13.23 7.70 -3.46
C LEU A 14 -11.92 7.58 -4.25
N TYR A 15 -11.31 8.70 -4.60
CA TYR A 15 -9.98 8.75 -5.20
C TYR A 15 -8.97 9.22 -4.16
N GLY A 16 -7.97 8.39 -3.88
CA GLY A 16 -6.77 8.83 -3.19
C GLY A 16 -5.80 9.50 -4.15
N ILE A 17 -5.38 10.73 -3.85
CA ILE A 17 -4.46 11.51 -4.68
C ILE A 17 -3.11 11.77 -3.98
N ASP A 18 -2.17 12.39 -4.71
CA ASP A 18 -0.87 12.86 -4.21
C ASP A 18 0.08 11.74 -3.73
N HIS A 19 0.25 10.69 -4.54
CA HIS A 19 1.07 9.52 -4.18
C HIS A 19 2.59 9.70 -4.38
N GLY A 20 3.08 10.91 -4.66
CA GLY A 20 4.48 11.16 -5.00
C GLY A 20 5.51 10.87 -3.90
N VAL A 21 5.06 10.62 -2.66
CA VAL A 21 5.91 10.24 -1.51
C VAL A 21 5.74 8.79 -1.08
N THR A 22 5.16 7.95 -1.94
CA THR A 22 5.00 6.51 -1.68
C THR A 22 6.31 5.76 -1.96
N PHE A 23 6.33 4.46 -1.64
CA PHE A 23 7.43 3.52 -1.87
C PHE A 23 8.74 3.74 -1.11
N HIS A 24 8.88 4.80 -0.31
CA HIS A 24 10.05 5.00 0.55
C HIS A 24 10.44 3.71 1.30
N THR A 25 11.74 3.42 1.31
CA THR A 25 12.33 2.21 1.89
C THR A 25 12.21 2.19 3.40
N ASP A 26 12.50 3.32 4.05
CA ASP A 26 12.37 3.43 5.50
C ASP A 26 10.89 3.40 5.92
N ASP A 27 10.60 2.67 6.99
CA ASP A 27 9.31 2.75 7.66
C ASP A 27 9.14 4.11 8.34
N LYS A 28 8.20 4.90 7.83
CA LYS A 28 7.90 6.23 8.34
C LYS A 28 6.51 6.21 8.96
N LEU A 29 6.46 6.24 10.29
CA LEU A 29 5.23 6.39 11.06
C LEU A 29 4.41 7.59 10.57
N ARG A 30 3.16 7.32 10.18
CA ARG A 30 2.17 8.35 9.81
C ARG A 30 1.08 8.39 10.87
N THR A 31 0.84 9.58 11.43
CA THR A 31 0.00 9.79 12.61
C THR A 31 -1.50 9.55 12.42
N LEU A 32 -1.98 9.40 11.19
CA LEU A 32 -3.43 9.28 10.95
C LEU A 32 -4.01 7.92 11.30
N LEU A 33 -3.21 6.86 11.27
CA LEU A 33 -3.71 5.51 11.55
C LEU A 33 -3.76 5.20 13.05
N TRP A 34 -3.31 6.13 13.91
CA TRP A 34 -3.23 5.92 15.35
C TRP A 34 -4.60 5.79 16.03
N GLY A 35 -5.67 6.30 15.41
CA GLY A 35 -7.04 6.10 15.90
C GLY A 35 -7.50 4.64 15.90
N TRP A 36 -6.81 3.77 15.17
CA TRP A 36 -7.09 2.35 15.04
C TRP A 36 -5.92 1.49 15.54
N ALA A 37 -4.97 2.08 16.29
CA ALA A 37 -3.81 1.34 16.77
C ALA A 37 -4.24 0.22 17.71
N GLY A 38 -3.79 -1.01 17.42
CA GLY A 38 -4.15 -2.20 18.19
C GLY A 38 -5.47 -2.87 17.75
N GLU A 39 -6.23 -2.25 16.84
CA GLU A 39 -7.36 -2.92 16.20
C GLU A 39 -6.86 -3.89 15.11
N PRO A 40 -7.52 -5.04 14.92
CA PRO A 40 -7.20 -5.95 13.83
C PRO A 40 -7.54 -5.32 12.48
N LEU A 41 -6.81 -5.71 11.44
CA LEU A 41 -7.16 -5.36 10.07
C LEU A 41 -8.49 -6.02 9.67
N PRO A 42 -9.38 -5.32 8.94
CA PRO A 42 -10.60 -5.94 8.41
C PRO A 42 -10.29 -7.08 7.42
N ASP A 43 -11.16 -8.10 7.35
CA ASP A 43 -11.00 -9.25 6.45
C ASP A 43 -10.85 -8.86 4.96
N GLU A 44 -11.52 -7.79 4.54
CA GLU A 44 -11.38 -7.25 3.18
C GLU A 44 -9.95 -6.76 2.92
N ALA A 45 -9.32 -6.11 3.90
CA ALA A 45 -7.94 -5.65 3.80
C ALA A 45 -6.97 -6.83 3.75
N LEU A 46 -7.17 -7.85 4.60
CA LEU A 46 -6.37 -9.08 4.58
C LEU A 46 -6.50 -9.82 3.25
N THR A 47 -7.72 -9.90 2.69
CA THR A 47 -7.96 -10.50 1.38
C THR A 47 -7.24 -9.73 0.26
N ALA A 48 -7.27 -8.41 0.30
CA ALA A 48 -6.56 -7.57 -0.67
C ALA A 48 -5.04 -7.71 -0.55
N LEU A 49 -4.51 -7.74 0.68
CA LEU A 49 -3.09 -7.97 0.96
C LEU A 49 -2.63 -9.35 0.48
N GLY A 50 -3.41 -10.40 0.68
CA GLY A 50 -3.09 -11.75 0.20
C GLY A 50 -3.00 -11.82 -1.33
N ARG A 51 -3.94 -11.18 -2.05
CA ARG A 51 -3.87 -11.06 -3.51
C ARG A 51 -2.64 -10.27 -3.97
N LEU A 52 -2.32 -9.19 -3.26
CA LEU A 52 -1.14 -8.38 -3.55
C LEU A 52 0.16 -9.16 -3.29
N ALA A 53 0.24 -9.93 -2.20
CA ALA A 53 1.40 -10.75 -1.88
C ALA A 53 1.70 -11.76 -3.00
N VAL A 54 0.67 -12.43 -3.52
CA VAL A 54 0.79 -13.31 -4.69
C VAL A 54 1.27 -12.54 -5.91
N ALA A 55 0.64 -11.40 -6.23
CA ALA A 55 1.00 -10.59 -7.40
C ALA A 55 2.40 -9.95 -7.31
N LEU A 56 2.98 -9.86 -6.11
CA LEU A 56 4.36 -9.40 -5.87
C LEU A 56 5.39 -10.53 -5.90
N GLY A 57 4.97 -11.76 -6.22
CA GLY A 57 5.86 -12.91 -6.43
C GLY A 57 6.93 -12.64 -7.48
N GLU A 58 7.97 -13.47 -7.47
CA GLU A 58 8.98 -13.46 -8.53
C GLU A 58 8.32 -13.78 -9.88
N ASP A 59 8.80 -13.15 -10.95
CA ASP A 59 8.31 -13.30 -12.33
C ASP A 59 6.83 -12.94 -12.59
N GLU A 60 6.10 -12.43 -11.59
CA GLU A 60 4.73 -11.95 -11.78
C GLU A 60 4.67 -10.69 -12.66
N PRO A 61 3.60 -10.48 -13.46
CA PRO A 61 3.49 -9.31 -14.34
C PRO A 61 3.53 -7.98 -13.59
N LEU A 62 2.97 -7.94 -12.38
CA LEU A 62 3.00 -6.74 -11.53
C LEU A 62 4.42 -6.44 -11.05
N THR A 63 5.14 -7.46 -10.54
CA THR A 63 6.55 -7.35 -10.15
C THR A 63 7.40 -6.81 -11.30
N THR A 64 7.26 -7.39 -12.49
CA THR A 64 8.00 -6.95 -13.70
C THR A 64 7.72 -5.49 -14.03
N ARG A 65 6.45 -5.08 -13.97
CA ARG A 65 6.06 -3.69 -14.25
C ARG A 65 6.57 -2.72 -13.18
N LEU A 66 6.54 -3.10 -11.91
CA LEU A 66 7.04 -2.27 -10.81
C LEU A 66 8.57 -2.12 -10.87
N ALA A 67 9.31 -3.17 -11.21
CA ALA A 67 10.76 -3.13 -11.34
C ALA A 67 11.26 -2.13 -12.42
N ALA A 68 10.39 -1.74 -13.35
CA ALA A 68 10.68 -0.69 -14.35
C ALA A 68 10.38 0.74 -13.86
N LEU A 69 9.71 0.91 -12.71
CA LEU A 69 9.19 2.18 -12.21
C LEU A 69 9.76 2.58 -10.83
N VAL A 70 10.14 1.59 -10.03
CA VAL A 70 10.72 1.78 -8.69
C VAL A 70 12.03 1.01 -8.58
N THR A 71 12.84 1.37 -7.60
CA THR A 71 14.12 0.71 -7.35
C THR A 71 13.93 -0.70 -6.75
N PRO A 72 14.93 -1.59 -6.89
CA PRO A 72 14.89 -2.90 -6.23
C PRO A 72 14.69 -2.82 -4.71
N ALA A 73 15.29 -1.82 -4.06
CA ALA A 73 15.16 -1.61 -2.62
C ALA A 73 13.73 -1.21 -2.22
N GLU A 74 13.07 -0.35 -2.99
CA GLU A 74 11.68 0.05 -2.75
C GLU A 74 10.71 -1.12 -2.95
N LEU A 75 10.97 -1.96 -3.95
CA LEU A 75 10.17 -3.18 -4.19
C LEU A 75 10.35 -4.22 -3.08
N ALA A 76 11.58 -4.42 -2.60
CA ALA A 76 11.85 -5.27 -1.45
C ALA A 76 11.12 -4.76 -0.19
N ALA A 77 11.24 -3.46 0.11
CA ALA A 77 10.54 -2.85 1.23
C ALA A 77 9.00 -2.90 1.10
N LEU A 78 8.45 -2.88 -0.12
CA LEU A 78 7.02 -3.13 -0.33
C LEU A 78 6.65 -4.56 0.06
N ARG A 79 7.41 -5.57 -0.39
CA ARG A 79 7.16 -6.98 -0.05
C ARG A 79 7.23 -7.22 1.45
N ASP A 80 8.25 -6.70 2.11
CA ASP A 80 8.43 -6.83 3.56
C ASP A 80 7.24 -6.23 4.32
N ARG A 81 6.75 -5.05 3.89
CA ARG A 81 5.57 -4.41 4.48
C ARG A 81 4.29 -5.22 4.27
N VAL A 82 4.09 -5.80 3.09
CA VAL A 82 2.92 -6.66 2.83
C VAL A 82 2.98 -7.91 3.69
N ALA A 83 4.16 -8.55 3.80
CA ALA A 83 4.37 -9.72 4.64
C ALA A 83 4.17 -9.42 6.14
N ALA A 84 4.57 -8.24 6.62
CA ALA A 84 4.38 -7.85 8.02
C ALA A 84 2.93 -7.53 8.40
N LEU A 85 2.06 -7.26 7.41
CA LEU A 85 0.63 -6.97 7.62
C LEU A 85 -0.27 -8.20 7.47
N LEU A 86 0.27 -9.33 7.02
CA LEU A 86 -0.41 -10.63 6.89
C LEU A 86 -0.05 -11.55 8.06
#